data_AF-A0A7C1WM88-F1
#
_entry.id   AF-A0A7C1WM88-F1
#
_cell.length_a   1.000
_cell.length_b   1.000
_cell.length_c   1.000
_cell.angle_alpha   90.00
_cell.angle_beta   90.00
_cell.angle_gamma   90.00
#
_symmetry.space_group_name_H-M   'P 1'
#
loop_
_entity.id
_entity.type
_entity.pdbx_description
1 polymer ?
#
loop_
_entity_poly.entity_id
_entity_poly.type
_entity_poly.pdbx_seq_one_letter_code
_entity_poly.pdbx_strand_id
1 'polypeptide(L)'
;MNEDVKLKRIYKEAYDFLKRKVDESVLKKQLEYYHNHKPNSTKEIFKQMVGSLKNKQGYVNFIADVDQMDYILLGFEPKKILKRFGYDWKKLFLEFKEKFGQNYRMNIDNKRNAWVMYSRGVLSCSKFLSNFDSVKEFDDFVNSFFHNEFTIASLPMLLEKEIFGFGFPLACDFLKEIGYVQYGKPDVHLKEIFMELNLVKLDTDYEVFKKIVKIGLLVNQDPVIVDKVFWLIGSGNFYESDIKIGKQKSEFIDYIKNKLK
;
A
#
# COMPACT_ATOMS: atom_id res chain seq x y z
N MET A 1 -16.99 27.64 6.99
CA MET A 1 -16.37 26.69 7.95
C MET A 1 -14.87 26.65 7.68
N ASN A 2 -14.01 26.78 8.71
CA ASN A 2 -12.55 26.60 8.56
C ASN A 2 -12.26 25.20 8.00
N GLU A 3 -11.25 25.07 7.13
CA GLU A 3 -10.82 23.79 6.54
C GLU A 3 -10.64 22.71 7.61
N ASP A 4 -9.96 23.00 8.72
CA ASP A 4 -9.67 21.99 9.74
C ASP A 4 -10.95 21.49 10.41
N VAL A 5 -11.93 22.37 10.63
CA VAL A 5 -13.25 22.00 11.15
C VAL A 5 -14.01 21.15 10.12
N LYS A 6 -13.90 21.48 8.83
CA LYS A 6 -14.49 20.68 7.74
C LYS A 6 -13.91 19.27 7.73
N LEU A 7 -12.59 19.14 7.82
CA LEU A 7 -11.89 17.86 7.79
C LEU A 7 -12.27 16.97 8.97
N LYS A 8 -12.23 17.52 10.19
CA LYS A 8 -12.67 16.79 11.40
C LYS A 8 -14.12 16.31 11.28
N ARG A 9 -15.01 17.18 10.81
CA ARG A 9 -16.43 16.84 10.64
C ARG A 9 -16.62 15.74 9.61
N ILE A 10 -16.00 15.83 8.44
CA ILE A 10 -16.15 14.81 7.39
C ILE A 10 -15.61 13.45 7.83
N TYR A 11 -14.46 13.41 8.50
CA TYR A 11 -13.94 12.15 9.02
C TYR A 11 -14.89 11.52 10.05
N LYS A 12 -15.41 12.32 11.00
CA LYS A 12 -16.39 11.83 11.97
C LYS A 12 -17.63 11.28 11.28
N GLU A 13 -18.18 12.00 10.30
CA GLU A 13 -19.35 11.56 9.54
C GLU A 13 -19.07 10.31 8.70
N ALA A 14 -17.85 10.14 8.18
CA ALA A 14 -17.42 8.92 7.48
C ALA A 14 -17.43 7.71 8.41
N TYR A 15 -16.85 7.86 9.61
CA TYR A 15 -16.84 6.81 10.62
C TYR A 15 -18.26 6.46 11.09
N ASP A 16 -19.07 7.47 11.42
CA ASP A 16 -20.47 7.29 11.84
C ASP A 16 -21.33 6.68 10.72
N PHE A 17 -21.02 6.99 9.45
CA PHE A 17 -21.69 6.39 8.30
C PHE A 17 -21.43 4.88 8.24
N LEU A 18 -20.20 4.42 8.44
CA LEU A 18 -19.87 2.99 8.49
C LEU A 18 -20.51 2.29 9.69
N LYS A 19 -20.53 2.93 10.87
CA LYS A 19 -21.17 2.37 12.08
C LYS A 19 -22.67 2.10 11.92
N ARG A 20 -23.34 2.77 10.98
CA ARG A 20 -24.76 2.51 10.66
C ARG A 20 -24.95 1.36 9.67
N LYS A 21 -23.88 0.89 9.02
CA LYS A 21 -23.93 -0.11 7.94
C LYS A 21 -23.44 -1.49 8.40
N VAL A 22 -22.59 -1.54 9.43
CA VAL A 22 -22.03 -2.77 9.97
C VAL A 22 -21.92 -2.69 11.50
N ASP A 23 -21.84 -3.85 12.15
CA ASP A 23 -21.59 -3.95 13.58
C ASP A 23 -20.26 -3.31 13.98
N GLU A 24 -20.20 -2.74 15.19
CA GLU A 24 -19.01 -2.05 15.70
C GLU A 24 -17.81 -3.01 15.85
N SER A 25 -18.04 -4.28 16.18
CA SER A 25 -16.99 -5.30 16.25
C SER A 25 -16.36 -5.57 14.87
N VAL A 26 -17.17 -5.61 13.81
CA VAL A 26 -16.71 -5.80 12.42
C VAL A 26 -15.87 -4.62 11.98
N LEU A 27 -16.34 -3.38 12.24
CA LEU A 27 -15.58 -2.18 11.90
C LEU A 27 -14.26 -2.12 12.67
N LYS A 28 -14.28 -2.37 13.99
CA LYS A 28 -13.09 -2.35 14.84
C LYS A 28 -12.03 -3.34 14.36
N LYS A 29 -12.44 -4.57 14.02
CA LYS A 29 -11.52 -5.60 13.49
C LYS A 29 -10.77 -5.14 12.24
N GLN A 30 -11.44 -4.42 11.33
CA GLN A 30 -10.78 -3.88 10.12
C GLN A 30 -9.77 -2.78 10.43
N LEU A 31 -10.09 -1.90 11.38
CA LEU A 31 -9.26 -0.75 11.71
C LEU A 31 -8.01 -1.18 12.49
N GLU A 32 -8.14 -2.18 13.37
CA GLU A 32 -7.02 -2.67 14.19
C GLU A 32 -6.03 -3.56 13.44
N TYR A 33 -6.38 -4.02 12.22
CA TYR A 33 -5.57 -4.94 11.41
C TYR A 33 -4.09 -4.50 11.34
N TYR A 34 -3.80 -3.23 11.04
CA TYR A 34 -2.43 -2.77 10.78
C TYR A 34 -1.53 -2.67 12.02
N HIS A 35 -2.09 -2.64 13.22
CA HIS A 35 -1.29 -2.45 14.44
C HIS A 35 -0.50 -3.68 14.85
N ASN A 36 -0.83 -4.86 14.31
CA ASN A 36 -0.26 -6.14 14.73
C ASN A 36 0.76 -6.73 13.74
N HIS A 37 1.09 -6.04 12.65
CA HIS A 37 1.85 -6.61 11.53
C HIS A 37 3.26 -6.01 11.40
N LYS A 38 4.10 -6.14 12.44
CA LYS A 38 5.52 -5.76 12.33
C LYS A 38 6.39 -6.95 11.94
N PRO A 39 7.28 -6.79 10.93
CA PRO A 39 8.19 -7.85 10.51
C PRO A 39 9.29 -8.09 11.56
N ASN A 40 9.64 -9.35 11.77
CA ASN A 40 10.71 -9.76 12.69
C ASN A 40 12.06 -9.95 11.98
N SER A 41 12.07 -9.92 10.64
CA SER A 41 13.29 -10.08 9.86
C SER A 41 13.27 -9.29 8.55
N THR A 42 14.45 -9.01 8.00
CA THR A 42 14.59 -8.42 6.67
C THR A 42 14.04 -9.32 5.56
N LYS A 43 13.95 -10.63 5.80
CA LYS A 43 13.29 -11.59 4.89
C LYS A 43 11.80 -11.32 4.79
N GLU A 44 11.14 -11.06 5.91
CA GLU A 44 9.72 -10.74 5.95
C GLU A 44 9.43 -9.40 5.27
N ILE A 45 10.29 -8.38 5.49
CA ILE A 45 10.22 -7.11 4.76
C ILE A 45 10.36 -7.36 3.26
N PHE A 46 11.38 -8.13 2.84
CA PHE A 46 11.60 -8.43 1.43
C PHE A 46 10.41 -9.16 0.80
N LYS A 47 9.89 -10.18 1.50
CA LYS A 47 8.73 -10.96 1.09
C LYS A 47 7.51 -10.05 0.90
N GLN A 48 7.29 -9.10 1.81
CA GLN A 48 6.20 -8.12 1.65
C GLN A 48 6.45 -7.19 0.46
N MET A 49 7.67 -6.70 0.23
CA MET A 49 7.99 -5.86 -0.94
C MET A 49 7.65 -6.58 -2.27
N VAL A 50 8.03 -7.84 -2.40
CA VAL A 50 7.75 -8.63 -3.62
C VAL A 50 6.28 -9.05 -3.71
N GLY A 51 5.59 -9.18 -2.57
CA GLY A 51 4.13 -9.28 -2.48
C GLY A 51 3.42 -8.03 -3.01
N SER A 52 3.85 -6.84 -2.59
CA SER A 52 3.33 -5.58 -3.09
C SER A 52 3.52 -5.45 -4.60
N LEU A 53 4.68 -5.86 -5.16
CA LEU A 53 4.87 -5.88 -6.62
C LEU A 53 3.83 -6.71 -7.37
N LYS A 54 3.37 -7.83 -6.80
CA LYS A 54 2.28 -8.66 -7.36
C LYS A 54 0.92 -7.97 -7.29
N ASN A 55 0.71 -7.08 -6.34
CA ASN A 55 -0.53 -6.30 -6.21
C ASN A 55 -0.61 -5.13 -7.20
N LYS A 56 0.44 -4.89 -8.00
CA LYS A 56 0.38 -3.94 -9.10
C LYS A 56 -0.69 -4.35 -10.11
N GLN A 57 -1.58 -3.42 -10.44
CA GLN A 57 -2.70 -3.53 -11.39
C GLN A 57 -2.72 -4.82 -12.26
N GLY A 58 -3.54 -5.79 -11.86
CA GLY A 58 -3.79 -7.03 -12.59
C GLY A 58 -2.72 -8.12 -12.45
N TYR A 59 -1.54 -7.83 -11.86
CA TYR A 59 -0.45 -8.80 -11.74
C TYR A 59 -0.82 -9.98 -10.84
N VAL A 60 -1.75 -9.81 -9.90
CA VAL A 60 -2.29 -10.90 -9.08
C VAL A 60 -2.78 -12.10 -9.91
N ASN A 61 -3.24 -11.87 -11.15
CA ASN A 61 -3.73 -12.91 -12.06
C ASN A 61 -2.61 -13.49 -12.94
N PHE A 62 -1.44 -12.86 -12.99
CA PHE A 62 -0.36 -13.19 -13.92
C PHE A 62 0.92 -13.67 -13.23
N ILE A 63 1.09 -13.35 -11.95
CA ILE A 63 2.24 -13.72 -11.14
C ILE A 63 1.81 -14.79 -10.13
N ALA A 64 2.64 -15.82 -9.98
CA ALA A 64 2.40 -16.90 -9.03
C ALA A 64 2.32 -16.40 -7.59
N ASP A 65 1.84 -17.25 -6.69
CA ASP A 65 1.93 -16.97 -5.26
C ASP A 65 3.39 -16.75 -4.86
N VAL A 66 3.64 -15.71 -4.06
CA VAL A 66 4.97 -15.34 -3.60
C VAL A 66 5.57 -16.47 -2.77
N ASP A 67 4.77 -17.18 -1.98
CA ASP A 67 5.24 -18.28 -1.14
C ASP A 67 5.88 -19.41 -1.97
N GLN A 68 5.40 -19.60 -3.20
CA GLN A 68 5.96 -20.61 -4.11
C GLN A 68 7.33 -20.19 -4.67
N MET A 69 7.79 -18.96 -4.44
CA MET A 69 9.04 -18.43 -4.96
C MET A 69 10.22 -18.60 -3.99
N ASP A 70 9.98 -19.09 -2.76
CA ASP A 70 10.97 -19.20 -1.68
C ASP A 70 12.32 -19.77 -2.15
N TYR A 71 12.30 -20.93 -2.82
CA TYR A 71 13.50 -21.58 -3.34
C TYR A 71 14.27 -20.74 -4.37
N ILE A 72 13.56 -20.13 -5.33
CA ILE A 72 14.18 -19.29 -6.38
C ILE A 72 14.77 -18.03 -5.74
N LEU A 73 14.08 -17.47 -4.75
CA LEU A 73 14.45 -16.28 -3.99
C LEU A 73 15.31 -16.59 -2.76
N LEU A 74 15.85 -17.80 -2.66
CA LEU A 74 16.86 -18.19 -1.67
C LEU A 74 16.41 -17.93 -0.22
N GLY A 75 15.15 -18.23 0.11
CA GLY A 75 14.58 -17.97 1.42
C GLY A 75 14.30 -16.48 1.68
N PHE A 76 14.02 -15.71 0.62
CA PHE A 76 13.77 -14.27 0.64
C PHE A 76 14.93 -13.43 1.19
N GLU A 77 16.16 -13.83 0.89
CA GLU A 77 17.38 -13.20 1.41
C GLU A 77 17.98 -12.21 0.40
N PRO A 78 17.80 -10.88 0.56
CA PRO A 78 18.16 -9.89 -0.45
C PRO A 78 19.62 -9.99 -0.93
N LYS A 79 20.55 -10.12 0.01
CA LYS A 79 21.99 -10.21 -0.27
C LYS A 79 22.35 -11.50 -1.02
N LYS A 80 21.67 -12.63 -0.73
CA LYS A 80 21.90 -13.89 -1.44
C LYS A 80 21.35 -13.82 -2.87
N ILE A 81 20.19 -13.19 -3.05
CA ILE A 81 19.58 -12.97 -4.37
C ILE A 81 20.51 -12.13 -5.24
N LEU A 82 21.03 -11.01 -4.72
CA LEU A 82 22.01 -10.19 -5.43
C LEU A 82 23.31 -10.94 -5.72
N LYS A 83 23.79 -11.78 -4.80
CA LYS A 83 24.97 -12.61 -5.05
C LYS A 83 24.75 -13.61 -6.21
N ARG A 84 23.55 -14.18 -6.34
CA ARG A 84 23.23 -15.17 -7.38
C ARG A 84 22.92 -14.53 -8.74
N PHE A 85 22.17 -13.45 -8.74
CA PHE A 85 21.59 -12.86 -9.96
C PHE A 85 22.18 -11.50 -10.34
N GLY A 86 22.88 -10.83 -9.42
CA GLY A 86 23.34 -9.46 -9.61
C GLY A 86 22.19 -8.54 -10.01
N TYR A 87 22.38 -7.81 -11.11
CA TYR A 87 21.35 -6.95 -11.72
C TYR A 87 20.74 -7.57 -12.99
N ASP A 88 21.00 -8.86 -13.24
CA ASP A 88 20.51 -9.55 -14.43
C ASP A 88 19.11 -10.11 -14.21
N TRP A 89 18.11 -9.26 -14.47
CA TRP A 89 16.71 -9.65 -14.40
C TRP A 89 16.34 -10.77 -15.39
N LYS A 90 17.10 -10.96 -16.49
CA LYS A 90 16.83 -12.05 -17.44
C LYS A 90 17.15 -13.39 -16.81
N LYS A 91 18.26 -13.49 -16.07
CA LYS A 91 18.62 -14.70 -15.33
C LYS A 91 17.54 -15.08 -14.32
N LEU A 92 17.08 -14.12 -13.52
CA LEU A 92 15.97 -14.35 -12.57
C LEU A 92 14.67 -14.73 -13.29
N PHE A 93 14.34 -14.05 -14.39
CA PHE A 93 13.16 -14.36 -15.20
C PHE A 93 13.20 -15.81 -15.73
N LEU A 94 14.36 -16.29 -16.17
CA LEU A 94 14.50 -17.65 -16.71
C LEU A 94 14.25 -18.71 -15.64
N GLU A 95 14.71 -18.49 -14.40
CA GLU A 95 14.44 -19.38 -13.27
C GLU A 95 12.95 -19.40 -12.91
N PHE A 96 12.30 -18.24 -12.93
CA PHE A 96 10.84 -18.20 -12.79
C PHE A 96 10.15 -18.91 -13.95
N LYS A 97 10.65 -18.77 -15.18
CA LYS A 97 10.06 -19.40 -16.37
C LYS A 97 10.18 -20.91 -16.33
N GLU A 98 11.30 -21.43 -15.83
CA GLU A 98 11.49 -22.86 -15.63
C GLU A 98 10.43 -23.43 -14.69
N LYS A 99 10.15 -22.74 -13.57
CA LYS A 99 9.17 -23.21 -12.58
C LYS A 99 7.71 -22.93 -12.97
N PHE A 100 7.42 -21.77 -13.55
CA PHE A 100 6.05 -21.26 -13.70
C PHE A 100 5.59 -21.14 -15.17
N GLY A 101 6.47 -21.34 -16.15
CA GLY A 101 6.20 -21.08 -17.56
C GLY A 101 5.13 -21.95 -18.21
N GLN A 102 4.78 -23.10 -17.60
CA GLN A 102 3.65 -23.92 -18.05
C GLN A 102 2.29 -23.34 -17.64
N ASN A 103 2.24 -22.64 -16.50
CA ASN A 103 1.00 -22.11 -15.91
C ASN A 103 0.74 -20.64 -16.28
N TYR A 104 1.80 -19.91 -16.67
CA TYR A 104 1.73 -18.48 -16.91
C TYR A 104 2.31 -18.09 -18.26
N ARG A 105 1.70 -17.08 -18.89
CA ARG A 105 2.19 -16.52 -20.15
C ARG A 105 3.45 -15.69 -19.93
N MET A 106 4.60 -16.31 -20.12
CA MET A 106 5.92 -15.71 -19.89
C MET A 106 6.66 -15.47 -21.21
N ASN A 107 6.80 -14.20 -21.60
CA ASN A 107 7.56 -13.77 -22.78
C ASN A 107 8.67 -12.79 -22.39
N ILE A 108 9.92 -13.22 -22.52
CA ILE A 108 11.12 -12.48 -22.11
C ILE A 108 11.41 -11.25 -23.00
N ASP A 109 11.03 -11.34 -24.28
CA ASP A 109 11.29 -10.30 -25.28
C ASP A 109 10.27 -9.16 -25.19
N ASN A 110 9.08 -9.46 -24.66
CA ASN A 110 8.09 -8.43 -24.34
C ASN A 110 8.45 -7.72 -23.04
N LYS A 111 9.06 -6.54 -23.14
CA LYS A 111 9.44 -5.69 -22.00
C LYS A 111 8.27 -5.30 -21.08
N ARG A 112 7.01 -5.38 -21.55
CA ARG A 112 5.80 -5.09 -20.77
C ARG A 112 5.16 -6.33 -20.14
N ASN A 113 5.71 -7.52 -20.39
CA ASN A 113 5.22 -8.75 -19.77
C ASN A 113 5.34 -8.64 -18.24
N ALA A 114 4.30 -9.10 -17.52
CA ALA A 114 4.22 -8.98 -16.07
C ALA A 114 5.44 -9.62 -15.37
N TRP A 115 5.87 -10.79 -15.81
CA TRP A 115 7.04 -11.46 -15.23
C TRP A 115 8.36 -10.77 -15.53
N VAL A 116 8.51 -10.12 -16.69
CA VAL A 116 9.69 -9.28 -16.99
C VAL A 116 9.75 -8.10 -16.02
N MET A 117 8.63 -7.41 -15.86
CA MET A 117 8.52 -6.26 -14.96
C MET A 117 8.70 -6.67 -13.50
N TYR A 118 8.11 -7.81 -13.11
CA TYR A 118 8.22 -8.37 -11.78
C TYR A 118 9.66 -8.78 -11.45
N SER A 119 10.35 -9.48 -12.37
CA SER A 119 11.76 -9.88 -12.16
C SER A 119 12.68 -8.68 -11.96
N ARG A 120 12.46 -7.58 -12.70
CA ARG A 120 13.19 -6.31 -12.48
C ARG A 120 12.89 -5.73 -11.10
N GLY A 121 11.61 -5.71 -10.73
CA GLY A 121 11.17 -5.24 -9.42
C GLY A 121 11.82 -6.02 -8.28
N VAL A 122 11.79 -7.34 -8.32
CA VAL A 122 12.40 -8.22 -7.31
C VAL A 122 13.89 -7.90 -7.10
N LEU A 123 14.67 -7.71 -8.17
CA LEU A 123 16.08 -7.34 -8.05
C LEU A 123 16.26 -5.91 -7.50
N SER A 124 15.41 -4.96 -7.85
CA SER A 124 15.46 -3.62 -7.27
C SER A 124 15.08 -3.60 -5.78
N CYS A 125 14.07 -4.38 -5.35
CA CYS A 125 13.79 -4.60 -3.94
C CYS A 125 15.01 -5.20 -3.23
N SER A 126 15.68 -6.17 -3.87
CA SER A 126 16.84 -6.84 -3.29
C SER A 126 17.99 -5.86 -3.12
N LYS A 127 18.23 -5.02 -4.13
CA LYS A 127 19.22 -3.94 -4.11
C LYS A 127 18.95 -2.97 -2.97
N PHE A 128 17.73 -2.45 -2.89
CA PHE A 128 17.34 -1.47 -1.88
C PHE A 128 17.50 -2.03 -0.47
N LEU A 129 16.92 -3.21 -0.21
CA LEU A 129 16.89 -3.78 1.14
C LEU A 129 18.26 -4.33 1.59
N SER A 130 19.18 -4.60 0.66
CA SER A 130 20.55 -5.02 1.00
C SER A 130 21.39 -3.92 1.66
N ASN A 131 20.90 -2.67 1.71
CA ASN A 131 21.53 -1.59 2.45
C ASN A 131 21.29 -1.65 3.97
N PHE A 132 20.45 -2.57 4.44
CA PHE A 132 20.11 -2.73 5.86
C PHE A 132 20.56 -4.10 6.35
N ASP A 133 21.30 -4.14 7.46
CA ASP A 133 21.76 -5.37 8.09
C ASP A 133 20.71 -5.98 9.03
N SER A 134 19.77 -5.16 9.50
CA SER A 134 18.74 -5.57 10.45
C SER A 134 17.41 -4.85 10.23
N VAL A 135 16.33 -5.39 10.82
CA VAL A 135 15.03 -4.71 10.89
C VAL A 135 15.16 -3.37 11.62
N LYS A 136 16.00 -3.31 12.66
CA LYS A 136 16.23 -2.07 13.42
C LYS A 136 16.80 -0.95 12.54
N GLU A 137 17.78 -1.23 11.71
CA GLU A 137 18.34 -0.22 10.79
C GLU A 137 17.30 0.25 9.77
N PHE A 138 16.47 -0.67 9.29
CA PHE A 138 15.36 -0.32 8.41
C PHE A 138 14.32 0.56 9.13
N ASP A 139 13.96 0.21 10.37
CA ASP A 139 13.08 1.02 11.23
C ASP A 139 13.66 2.42 11.47
N ASP A 140 14.94 2.52 11.83
CA ASP A 140 15.61 3.80 12.06
C ASP A 140 15.57 4.67 10.79
N PHE A 141 15.78 4.06 9.62
CA PHE A 141 15.64 4.72 8.33
C PHE A 141 14.21 5.22 8.09
N VAL A 142 13.18 4.38 8.26
CA VAL A 142 11.77 4.79 8.05
C VAL A 142 11.38 5.90 9.03
N ASN A 143 11.80 5.81 10.29
CA ASN A 143 11.49 6.80 11.34
C ASN A 143 12.13 8.17 11.07
N SER A 144 13.25 8.24 10.35
CA SER A 144 13.90 9.50 9.98
C SER A 144 13.07 10.40 9.05
N PHE A 145 12.00 9.88 8.44
CA PHE A 145 11.09 10.65 7.59
C PHE A 145 9.91 11.23 8.37
N PHE A 146 9.70 10.83 9.63
CA PHE A 146 8.51 11.18 10.39
C PHE A 146 8.69 12.47 11.22
N HIS A 147 8.65 13.62 10.55
CA HIS A 147 8.76 14.93 11.23
C HIS A 147 7.57 15.86 10.98
N ASN A 148 7.00 15.83 9.77
CA ASN A 148 5.85 16.63 9.35
C ASN A 148 5.23 16.07 8.06
N GLU A 149 4.12 16.66 7.61
CA GLU A 149 3.40 16.22 6.39
C GLU A 149 4.23 16.24 5.09
N PHE A 150 5.30 17.04 5.01
CA PHE A 150 6.16 17.13 3.82
C PHE A 150 7.26 16.06 3.83
N THR A 151 7.90 15.88 4.97
CA THR A 151 8.99 14.92 5.17
C THR A 151 8.48 13.48 5.07
N ILE A 152 7.31 13.19 5.64
CA ILE A 152 6.73 11.85 5.60
C ILE A 152 6.39 11.41 4.16
N ALA A 153 5.97 12.33 3.29
CA ALA A 153 5.70 12.02 1.89
C ALA A 153 6.97 11.66 1.09
N SER A 154 8.15 12.04 1.59
CA SER A 154 9.43 11.83 0.89
C SER A 154 9.83 10.35 0.85
N LEU A 155 9.43 9.53 1.84
CA LEU A 155 9.76 8.10 1.82
C LEU A 155 9.03 7.35 0.69
N PRO A 156 7.69 7.44 0.52
CA PRO A 156 7.02 6.85 -0.63
C PRO A 156 7.59 7.33 -1.98
N MET A 157 7.97 8.61 -2.08
CA MET A 157 8.62 9.16 -3.29
C MET A 157 9.99 8.54 -3.53
N LEU A 158 10.81 8.38 -2.48
CA LEU A 158 12.11 7.72 -2.57
C LEU A 158 11.96 6.27 -3.01
N LEU A 159 11.04 5.52 -2.40
CA LEU A 159 10.78 4.12 -2.74
C LEU A 159 10.31 3.97 -4.19
N GLU A 160 9.48 4.88 -4.70
CA GLU A 160 9.08 4.92 -6.12
C GLU A 160 10.28 5.13 -7.07
N LYS A 161 11.32 5.87 -6.65
CA LYS A 161 12.53 6.07 -7.45
C LYS A 161 13.52 4.91 -7.35
N GLU A 162 13.66 4.32 -6.18
CA GLU A 162 14.64 3.26 -5.91
C GLU A 162 14.16 1.86 -6.34
N ILE A 163 12.84 1.62 -6.30
CA ILE A 163 12.27 0.29 -6.51
C ILE A 163 11.46 0.27 -7.81
N PHE A 164 11.98 -0.49 -8.78
CA PHE A 164 11.32 -0.65 -10.07
C PHE A 164 9.94 -1.28 -9.89
N GLY A 165 8.91 -0.56 -10.34
CA GLY A 165 7.54 -1.05 -10.32
C GLY A 165 6.71 -0.53 -9.14
N PHE A 166 7.35 0.01 -8.10
CA PHE A 166 6.66 0.78 -7.07
C PHE A 166 6.23 2.13 -7.65
N GLY A 167 4.94 2.43 -7.53
CA GLY A 167 4.44 3.81 -7.61
C GLY A 167 4.12 4.28 -6.19
N PHE A 168 3.95 5.59 -6.02
CA PHE A 168 3.67 6.19 -4.71
C PHE A 168 2.59 5.44 -3.88
N PRO A 169 1.40 5.10 -4.43
CA PRO A 169 0.37 4.40 -3.64
C PRO A 169 0.79 3.00 -3.22
N LEU A 170 1.59 2.31 -4.04
CA LEU A 170 2.08 0.97 -3.73
C LEU A 170 3.18 1.01 -2.67
N ALA A 171 3.99 2.07 -2.66
CA ALA A 171 4.97 2.30 -1.60
C ALA A 171 4.27 2.56 -0.25
N CYS A 172 3.22 3.39 -0.21
CA CYS A 172 2.40 3.55 1.00
C CYS A 172 1.77 2.22 1.44
N ASP A 173 1.20 1.46 0.50
CA ASP A 173 0.60 0.15 0.75
C ASP A 173 1.61 -0.81 1.39
N PHE A 174 2.82 -0.91 0.83
CA PHE A 174 3.91 -1.68 1.40
C PHE A 174 4.20 -1.27 2.86
N LEU A 175 4.40 0.04 3.11
CA LEU A 175 4.76 0.55 4.44
C LEU A 175 3.70 0.25 5.49
N LYS A 176 2.40 0.40 5.16
CA LYS A 176 1.34 0.09 6.12
C LYS A 176 1.18 -1.40 6.39
N GLU A 177 1.37 -2.25 5.38
CA GLU A 177 1.24 -3.71 5.54
C GLU A 177 2.37 -4.30 6.40
N ILE A 178 3.49 -3.59 6.57
CA ILE A 178 4.56 -3.94 7.54
C ILE A 178 4.50 -3.11 8.83
N GLY A 179 3.36 -2.48 9.11
CA GLY A 179 3.07 -1.88 10.42
C GLY A 179 3.49 -0.42 10.60
N TYR A 180 3.90 0.30 9.55
CA TYR A 180 4.11 1.75 9.64
C TYR A 180 2.79 2.50 9.42
N VAL A 181 2.06 2.66 10.52
CA VAL A 181 0.69 3.23 10.57
C VAL A 181 0.60 4.70 10.13
N GLN A 182 1.73 5.38 9.95
CA GLN A 182 1.80 6.76 9.47
C GLN A 182 1.60 6.87 7.95
N TYR A 183 1.62 5.76 7.21
CA TYR A 183 1.55 5.75 5.74
C TYR A 183 0.20 5.26 5.20
N GLY A 184 -0.83 6.12 5.29
CA GLY A 184 -2.11 5.85 4.63
C GLY A 184 -1.98 5.88 3.10
N LYS A 185 -2.71 5.01 2.39
CA LYS A 185 -2.62 4.88 0.93
C LYS A 185 -3.53 5.89 0.22
N PRO A 186 -3.02 6.71 -0.73
CA PRO A 186 -3.87 7.54 -1.58
C PRO A 186 -4.50 6.71 -2.72
N ASP A 187 -5.43 5.81 -2.37
CA ASP A 187 -6.06 4.91 -3.35
C ASP A 187 -7.12 5.62 -4.22
N VAL A 188 -7.60 4.93 -5.27
CA VAL A 188 -8.59 5.48 -6.20
C VAL A 188 -9.88 5.90 -5.50
N HIS A 189 -10.33 5.15 -4.49
CA HIS A 189 -11.53 5.49 -3.73
C HIS A 189 -11.37 6.78 -2.94
N LEU A 190 -10.23 6.93 -2.24
CA LEU A 190 -9.92 8.15 -1.52
C LEU A 190 -9.82 9.36 -2.45
N LYS A 191 -9.15 9.22 -3.59
CA LYS A 191 -9.03 10.29 -4.59
C LYS A 191 -10.39 10.79 -5.05
N GLU A 192 -11.28 9.87 -5.43
CA GLU A 192 -12.63 10.20 -5.89
C GLU A 192 -13.43 10.90 -4.78
N ILE A 193 -13.43 10.36 -3.56
CA ILE A 193 -14.16 10.96 -2.42
C ILE A 193 -13.59 12.35 -2.09
N PHE A 194 -12.28 12.50 -2.04
CA PHE A 194 -11.63 13.75 -1.63
C PHE A 194 -11.82 14.85 -2.68
N MET A 195 -11.80 14.51 -3.97
CA MET A 195 -12.13 15.45 -5.05
C MET A 195 -13.60 15.88 -4.98
N GLU A 196 -14.54 14.92 -4.92
CA GLU A 196 -15.98 15.19 -4.92
C GLU A 196 -16.46 16.01 -3.71
N LEU A 197 -15.77 15.88 -2.58
CA LEU A 197 -16.03 16.65 -1.37
C LEU A 197 -15.22 17.96 -1.28
N ASN A 198 -14.44 18.29 -2.31
CA ASN A 198 -13.55 19.46 -2.35
C ASN A 198 -12.62 19.51 -1.13
N LEU A 199 -11.93 18.39 -0.84
CA LEU A 199 -10.92 18.29 0.22
C LEU A 199 -9.50 18.51 -0.31
N VAL A 200 -9.31 18.21 -1.60
CA VAL A 200 -8.09 18.44 -2.36
C VAL A 200 -8.44 19.21 -3.64
N LYS A 201 -7.45 19.90 -4.20
CA LYS A 201 -7.62 20.62 -5.48
C LYS A 201 -7.33 19.73 -6.69
N LEU A 202 -6.44 18.76 -6.51
CA LEU A 202 -5.99 17.81 -7.52
C LEU A 202 -5.99 16.41 -6.89
N ASP A 203 -6.26 15.39 -7.69
CA ASP A 203 -6.31 13.97 -7.30
C ASP A 203 -4.94 13.27 -7.37
N THR A 204 -3.86 14.03 -7.21
CA THR A 204 -2.50 13.48 -7.22
C THR A 204 -2.26 12.65 -5.96
N ASP A 205 -1.40 11.62 -6.08
CA ASP A 205 -1.06 10.75 -4.94
C ASP A 205 -0.52 11.56 -3.76
N TYR A 206 0.31 12.56 -4.05
CA TYR A 206 0.91 13.45 -3.06
C TYR A 206 -0.13 14.29 -2.31
N GLU A 207 -1.05 14.97 -3.01
CA GLU A 207 -2.05 15.84 -2.40
C GLU A 207 -3.03 15.03 -1.53
N VAL A 208 -3.47 13.88 -2.02
CA VAL A 208 -4.36 12.99 -1.27
C VAL A 208 -3.65 12.42 -0.06
N PHE A 209 -2.41 11.95 -0.20
CA PHE A 209 -1.60 11.46 0.92
C PHE A 209 -1.44 12.50 2.03
N LYS A 210 -1.04 13.72 1.67
CA LYS A 210 -0.95 14.84 2.62
C LYS A 210 -2.27 15.10 3.33
N LYS A 211 -3.38 15.02 2.59
CA LYS A 211 -4.72 15.22 3.17
C LYS A 211 -5.07 14.12 4.18
N ILE A 212 -4.75 12.86 3.90
CA ILE A 212 -4.90 11.74 4.83
C ILE A 212 -4.11 12.03 6.11
N VAL A 213 -2.83 12.38 5.99
CA VAL A 213 -1.96 12.68 7.15
C VAL A 213 -2.51 13.85 7.96
N LYS A 214 -2.91 14.95 7.30
CA LYS A 214 -3.53 16.12 7.96
C LYS A 214 -4.81 15.74 8.71
N ILE A 215 -5.69 14.94 8.10
CA ILE A 215 -6.91 14.46 8.78
C ILE A 215 -6.54 13.65 10.01
N GLY A 216 -5.60 12.70 9.90
CA GLY A 216 -5.14 11.87 11.02
C GLY A 216 -4.66 12.70 12.20
N LEU A 217 -3.79 13.68 11.95
CA LEU A 217 -3.32 14.63 12.97
C LEU A 217 -4.47 15.42 13.61
N LEU A 218 -5.42 15.91 12.82
CA LEU A 218 -6.55 16.71 13.31
C LEU A 218 -7.52 15.92 14.19
N VAL A 219 -7.68 14.63 13.94
CA VAL A 219 -8.62 13.74 14.64
C VAL A 219 -7.94 12.79 15.63
N ASN A 220 -6.62 12.95 15.83
CA ASN A 220 -5.78 12.11 16.68
C ASN A 220 -5.92 10.61 16.34
N GLN A 221 -5.77 10.29 15.06
CA GLN A 221 -5.83 8.93 14.51
C GLN A 221 -4.64 8.70 13.58
N ASP A 222 -4.23 7.44 13.47
CA ASP A 222 -3.19 7.07 12.52
C ASP A 222 -3.67 7.22 11.06
N PRO A 223 -2.84 7.77 10.15
CA PRO A 223 -3.19 7.93 8.74
C PRO A 223 -3.71 6.66 8.06
N VAL A 224 -3.24 5.47 8.44
CA VAL A 224 -3.78 4.20 7.91
C VAL A 224 -5.23 3.94 8.29
N ILE A 225 -5.69 4.46 9.44
CA ILE A 225 -7.10 4.37 9.86
C ILE A 225 -7.94 5.32 9.03
N VAL A 226 -7.43 6.52 8.75
CA VAL A 226 -8.09 7.49 7.85
C VAL A 226 -8.27 6.88 6.45
N ASP A 227 -7.20 6.35 5.88
CA ASP A 227 -7.22 5.56 4.64
C ASP A 227 -8.28 4.45 4.71
N LYS A 228 -8.21 3.58 5.73
CA LYS A 228 -9.11 2.43 5.84
C LYS A 228 -10.58 2.83 5.92
N VAL A 229 -10.94 3.88 6.65
CA VAL A 229 -12.33 4.36 6.76
C VAL A 229 -12.88 4.75 5.38
N PHE A 230 -12.17 5.61 4.64
CA PHE A 230 -12.65 6.02 3.32
C PHE A 230 -12.58 4.89 2.29
N TRP A 231 -11.59 4.01 2.39
CA TRP A 231 -11.48 2.82 1.54
C TRP A 231 -12.64 1.84 1.78
N LEU A 232 -13.08 1.64 3.03
CA LEU A 232 -14.25 0.80 3.35
C LEU A 232 -15.54 1.39 2.79
N ILE A 233 -15.70 2.72 2.79
CA ILE A 233 -16.83 3.39 2.13
C ILE A 233 -16.78 3.16 0.61
N GLY A 234 -15.60 3.32 0.00
CA GLY A 234 -15.41 3.19 -1.44
C GLY A 234 -15.62 1.77 -1.96
N SER A 235 -15.02 0.80 -1.27
CA SER A 235 -15.01 -0.61 -1.67
C SER A 235 -16.22 -1.39 -1.16
N GLY A 236 -16.74 -1.06 0.02
CA GLY A 236 -17.75 -1.84 0.73
C GLY A 236 -17.28 -3.21 1.19
N ASN A 237 -15.96 -3.47 1.22
CA ASN A 237 -15.39 -4.80 1.46
C ASN A 237 -14.73 -4.90 2.83
N PHE A 238 -15.36 -5.61 3.76
CA PHE A 238 -14.87 -5.90 5.10
C PHE A 238 -14.22 -7.30 5.10
N TYR A 239 -13.02 -7.38 4.53
CA TYR A 239 -12.33 -8.66 4.26
C TYR A 239 -11.96 -9.45 5.53
N GLU A 240 -11.56 -8.80 6.63
CA GLU A 240 -11.36 -9.49 7.92
C GLU A 240 -12.61 -10.20 8.50
N SER A 241 -13.80 -9.97 7.94
CA SER A 241 -15.05 -10.59 8.40
C SER A 241 -15.87 -11.20 7.28
N ASP A 242 -15.30 -11.32 6.07
CA ASP A 242 -15.98 -11.82 4.87
C ASP A 242 -17.33 -11.11 4.56
N ILE A 243 -17.47 -9.85 4.98
CA ILE A 243 -18.69 -9.06 4.80
C ILE A 243 -18.54 -8.10 3.62
N LYS A 244 -19.57 -8.01 2.78
CA LYS A 244 -19.65 -7.04 1.66
C LYS A 244 -20.96 -6.29 1.72
N ILE A 245 -20.88 -4.96 1.77
CA ILE A 245 -22.06 -4.07 1.76
C ILE A 245 -22.23 -3.36 0.41
N GLY A 246 -21.39 -3.66 -0.58
CA GLY A 246 -21.36 -2.98 -1.87
C GLY A 246 -20.78 -1.56 -1.78
N LYS A 247 -20.47 -0.96 -2.93
CA LYS A 247 -19.83 0.38 -2.98
C LYS A 247 -20.77 1.44 -2.41
N GLN A 248 -20.38 2.09 -1.31
CA GLN A 248 -21.17 3.12 -0.64
C GLN A 248 -20.76 4.56 -1.01
N LYS A 249 -19.76 4.71 -1.88
CA LYS A 249 -19.14 5.98 -2.25
C LYS A 249 -20.13 7.09 -2.60
N SER A 250 -21.04 6.83 -3.56
CA SER A 250 -21.99 7.85 -4.03
C SER A 250 -22.96 8.27 -2.93
N GLU A 251 -23.52 7.30 -2.19
CA GLU A 251 -24.42 7.56 -1.06
C GLU A 251 -23.74 8.42 0.01
N PHE A 252 -22.49 8.11 0.34
CA PHE A 252 -21.72 8.88 1.30
C PHE A 252 -21.43 10.31 0.82
N ILE A 253 -21.05 10.48 -0.45
CA ILE A 253 -20.79 11.81 -1.01
C ILE A 253 -22.05 12.69 -0.96
N ASP A 254 -23.20 12.15 -1.36
CA ASP A 254 -24.48 12.87 -1.33
C ASP A 254 -24.91 13.20 0.11
N TYR A 255 -24.72 12.25 1.03
CA TYR A 255 -24.95 12.45 2.46
C TYR A 255 -24.16 13.65 3.01
N ILE A 256 -22.86 13.71 2.72
CA ILE A 256 -22.00 14.80 3.18
C ILE A 256 -22.37 16.12 2.49
N LYS A 257 -22.58 16.13 1.17
CA LYS A 257 -22.95 17.34 0.43
C LYS A 257 -24.25 17.94 0.98
N ASN A 258 -25.22 17.13 1.40
CA ASN A 258 -26.46 17.61 2.01
C ASN A 258 -26.28 18.13 3.45
N LYS A 259 -25.34 17.56 4.22
CA LYS A 259 -25.02 18.03 5.59
C LYS A 259 -24.15 19.29 5.66
N LEU A 260 -23.42 19.59 4.58
CA LEU A 260 -22.50 20.71 4.48
C LEU A 260 -23.05 21.91 3.69
N LYS A 261 -24.22 21.76 3.07
CA LYS A 261 -25.08 22.90 2.71
C LYS A 261 -25.45 23.67 3.98
#